data_AF-A0A9X1HU58-F1
#
_entry.id   AF-A0A9X1HU58-F1
#
_cell.length_a   1.000
_cell.length_b   1.000
_cell.length_c   1.000
_cell.angle_alpha   90.00
_cell.angle_beta   90.00
_cell.angle_gamma   90.00
#
_symmetry.space_group_name_H-M   'P 1'
#
loop_
_entity.id
_entity.type
_entity.pdbx_description
1 polymer ?
#
loop_
_entity_poly.entity_id
_entity_poly.type
_entity_poly.pdbx_seq_one_letter_code
_entity_poly.pdbx_strand_id
1 'polypeptide(L)'
;MKIWLFILMLSVPSLLMAQDDDLKFGDTNTTNMDPTYKTRKKSKSKRPIQWIKNDSEGLLLGNRCMTDVIDEMRFEYVIQIKGQPGYRNELGRLAHNFGAKIGIMFRNGPFWKFRLKKERKKCREQTGDFVG
;
A
#
# COMPACT_ATOMS: atom_id res chain seq x y z
N MET A 1 -41.74 25.70 -17.10
CA MET A 1 -41.74 24.74 -18.22
C MET A 1 -40.39 24.81 -18.93
N LYS A 2 -39.88 23.65 -19.36
CA LYS A 2 -38.72 23.40 -20.25
C LYS A 2 -37.34 23.47 -19.56
N ILE A 3 -36.72 22.30 -19.27
CA ILE A 3 -35.80 21.48 -20.13
C ILE A 3 -34.35 21.89 -19.81
N TRP A 4 -33.62 21.10 -19.00
CA TRP A 4 -32.68 20.04 -19.42
C TRP A 4 -31.43 20.56 -20.14
N LEU A 5 -30.26 20.33 -19.54
CA LEU A 5 -28.89 20.21 -20.11
C LEU A 5 -27.92 20.28 -18.92
N PHE A 6 -27.57 19.20 -18.22
CA PHE A 6 -26.59 18.18 -18.64
C PHE A 6 -25.61 18.68 -19.69
N ILE A 7 -24.57 19.40 -19.25
CA ILE A 7 -23.31 19.51 -19.99
C ILE A 7 -22.22 18.88 -19.13
N LEU A 8 -21.97 17.63 -19.50
CA LEU A 8 -20.80 16.83 -19.22
C LEU A 8 -19.74 17.21 -20.26
N MET A 9 -18.68 17.90 -19.82
CA MET A 9 -17.42 18.08 -20.56
C MET A 9 -16.32 18.24 -19.50
N LEU A 10 -15.69 17.16 -19.04
CA LEU A 10 -14.41 16.67 -19.58
C LEU A 10 -13.33 17.76 -19.64
N SER A 11 -12.90 18.26 -18.47
CA SER A 11 -11.57 18.86 -18.33
C SER A 11 -10.55 17.75 -18.08
N VAL A 12 -9.92 17.29 -19.17
CA VAL A 12 -8.74 16.43 -19.15
C VAL A 12 -7.53 17.29 -18.74
N PRO A 13 -6.78 16.97 -17.68
CA PRO A 13 -5.48 17.58 -17.46
C PRO A 13 -4.45 16.99 -18.43
N SER A 14 -3.81 17.87 -19.20
CA SER A 14 -2.77 17.58 -20.18
C SER A 14 -1.62 16.76 -19.59
N LEU A 15 -1.29 15.67 -20.25
CA LEU A 15 -0.19 14.77 -19.95
C LEU A 15 1.17 15.49 -20.12
N LEU A 16 2.01 15.27 -19.10
CA LEU A 16 3.47 15.30 -19.08
C LEU A 16 4.17 15.31 -20.46
N MET A 17 4.85 16.43 -20.76
CA MET A 17 6.00 16.45 -21.65
C MET A 17 7.21 15.94 -20.87
N ALA A 18 7.61 14.69 -21.09
CA ALA A 18 8.94 14.21 -20.76
C ALA A 18 9.73 14.16 -22.07
N GLN A 19 10.70 15.06 -22.23
CA GLN A 19 11.75 14.93 -23.24
C GLN A 19 12.80 13.99 -22.67
N ASP A 20 12.87 12.76 -23.20
CA ASP A 20 14.02 11.89 -23.01
C ASP A 20 15.09 12.31 -24.04
N ASP A 21 16.20 12.86 -23.55
CA ASP A 21 17.39 13.13 -24.34
C ASP A 21 18.07 11.81 -24.72
N ASP A 22 17.96 11.41 -25.99
CA ASP A 22 18.68 10.27 -26.57
C ASP A 22 20.19 10.56 -26.60
N LEU A 23 20.90 10.12 -25.56
CA LEU A 23 22.36 10.03 -25.55
C LEU A 23 22.82 8.92 -26.50
N LYS A 24 23.19 9.29 -27.74
CA LYS A 24 23.81 8.38 -28.69
C LYS A 24 25.26 8.07 -28.29
N PHE A 25 25.47 6.90 -27.71
CA PHE A 25 26.80 6.30 -27.56
C PHE A 25 27.16 5.54 -28.84
N GLY A 26 28.37 5.77 -29.36
CA GLY A 26 28.83 5.23 -30.65
C GLY A 26 28.98 3.70 -30.68
N ASP A 27 28.70 3.14 -31.86
CA ASP A 27 28.62 1.70 -32.13
C ASP A 27 29.97 0.97 -31.95
N THR A 28 30.02 -0.03 -31.07
CA THR A 28 31.08 -1.04 -31.04
C THR A 28 30.61 -2.34 -31.71
N ASN A 29 31.44 -2.88 -32.60
CA ASN A 29 31.14 -3.92 -33.61
C ASN A 29 30.76 -5.34 -33.11
N THR A 30 30.44 -5.57 -31.83
CA THR A 30 30.21 -6.94 -31.34
C THR A 30 29.03 -7.02 -30.36
N THR A 31 27.79 -6.83 -30.82
CA THR A 31 26.55 -7.51 -30.37
C THR A 31 25.32 -6.85 -31.02
N ASN A 32 24.99 -7.19 -32.27
CA ASN A 32 23.70 -6.84 -32.89
C ASN A 32 22.68 -7.95 -32.66
N MET A 33 22.31 -8.16 -31.40
CA MET A 33 21.03 -8.78 -31.07
C MET A 33 20.34 -7.89 -30.06
N ASP A 34 19.41 -7.06 -30.54
CA ASP A 34 18.45 -6.41 -29.67
C ASP A 34 17.70 -7.49 -28.88
N PRO A 35 17.86 -7.57 -27.55
CA PRO A 35 17.09 -8.52 -26.77
C PRO A 35 15.62 -8.12 -26.88
N THR A 36 14.84 -8.89 -27.63
CA THR A 36 13.38 -8.74 -27.67
C THR A 36 12.81 -9.23 -26.34
N TYR A 37 12.88 -8.36 -25.32
CA TYR A 37 12.23 -8.60 -24.04
C TYR A 37 10.72 -8.55 -24.26
N LYS A 38 10.08 -9.72 -24.37
CA LYS A 38 8.62 -9.81 -24.22
C LYS A 38 8.29 -9.22 -22.85
N THR A 39 7.73 -8.01 -22.82
CA THR A 39 7.27 -7.38 -21.60
C THR A 39 6.15 -8.25 -21.04
N ARG A 40 6.50 -9.20 -20.17
CA ARG A 40 5.52 -9.94 -19.37
C ARG A 40 4.79 -8.86 -18.59
N LYS A 41 3.53 -8.57 -18.97
CA LYS A 41 2.65 -7.64 -18.24
C LYS A 41 2.74 -8.05 -16.77
N LYS A 42 3.44 -7.26 -15.94
CA LYS A 42 3.48 -7.51 -14.49
C LYS A 42 2.03 -7.51 -14.03
N SER A 43 1.51 -8.66 -13.63
CA SER A 43 0.21 -8.72 -12.99
C SER A 43 0.28 -7.76 -11.81
N LYS A 44 -0.53 -6.70 -11.83
CA LYS A 44 -0.54 -5.71 -10.74
C LYS A 44 -0.95 -6.44 -9.46
N SER A 45 0.04 -6.81 -8.65
CA SER A 45 -0.21 -7.34 -7.31
C SER A 45 -1.06 -6.31 -6.57
N LYS A 46 -2.20 -6.74 -6.01
CA LYS A 46 -3.09 -5.85 -5.27
C LYS A 46 -2.32 -5.37 -4.04
N ARG A 47 -2.13 -4.05 -3.92
CA ARG A 47 -1.45 -3.44 -2.77
C ARG A 47 -2.21 -3.79 -1.47
N PRO A 48 -1.50 -4.04 -0.35
CA PRO A 48 -2.13 -4.27 0.94
C PRO A 48 -2.86 -3.01 1.42
N ILE A 49 -3.84 -3.19 2.30
CA ILE A 49 -4.54 -2.08 2.94
C ILE A 49 -3.64 -1.48 4.00
N GLN A 50 -3.42 -0.17 3.97
CA GLN A 50 -2.57 0.50 4.95
C GLN A 50 -3.35 0.83 6.23
N TRP A 51 -2.82 0.42 7.38
CA TRP A 51 -3.31 0.83 8.69
C TRP A 51 -2.27 1.69 9.39
N ILE A 52 -2.57 2.98 9.54
CA ILE A 52 -1.65 3.95 10.14
C ILE A 52 -1.68 3.90 11.67
N LYS A 53 -0.48 3.87 12.26
CA LYS A 53 -0.18 3.94 13.69
C LYS A 53 0.86 5.02 13.98
N ASN A 54 0.93 5.49 15.22
CA ASN A 54 1.87 6.54 15.63
C ASN A 54 3.19 5.96 16.15
N ASP A 55 3.11 4.74 16.67
CA ASP A 55 4.17 3.98 17.29
C ASP A 55 4.12 2.53 16.80
N SER A 56 5.21 1.81 17.04
CA SER A 56 5.33 0.38 16.74
C SER A 56 4.95 -0.52 17.93
N GLU A 57 4.67 0.07 19.10
CA GLU A 57 4.50 -0.67 20.35
C GLU A 57 3.31 -1.64 20.31
N GLY A 58 3.54 -2.89 20.70
CA GLY A 58 2.48 -3.90 20.77
C GLY A 58 1.98 -4.39 19.40
N LEU A 59 2.70 -4.10 18.31
CA LEU A 59 2.36 -4.49 16.95
C LEU A 59 3.14 -5.71 16.45
N LEU A 60 4.19 -6.10 17.17
CA LEU A 60 5.17 -7.16 16.84
C LEU A 60 5.74 -6.98 15.43
N LEU A 61 6.10 -5.74 15.07
CA LEU A 61 6.75 -5.47 13.79
C LEU A 61 8.12 -6.17 13.75
N GLY A 62 8.40 -6.90 12.67
CA GLY A 62 9.61 -7.70 12.52
C GLY A 62 9.48 -9.12 13.08
N ASN A 63 8.44 -9.42 13.84
CA ASN A 63 8.14 -10.78 14.27
C ASN A 63 7.59 -11.60 13.09
N ARG A 64 8.23 -12.74 12.79
CA ARG A 64 7.83 -13.56 11.63
C ARG A 64 6.40 -14.08 11.74
N CYS A 65 6.00 -14.57 12.93
CA CYS A 65 4.64 -15.06 13.17
C CYS A 65 3.60 -13.97 12.92
N MET A 66 3.84 -12.76 13.43
CA MET A 66 2.91 -11.64 13.22
C MET A 66 2.91 -11.16 11.75
N THR A 67 4.06 -11.18 11.09
CA THR A 67 4.20 -10.80 9.67
C THR A 67 3.35 -11.70 8.78
N ASP A 68 3.38 -13.02 9.00
CA ASP A 68 2.60 -13.98 8.22
C ASP A 68 1.08 -13.78 8.46
N VAL A 69 0.66 -13.48 9.69
CA VAL A 69 -0.73 -13.15 10.04
C VAL A 69 -1.20 -11.86 9.33
N ILE A 70 -0.35 -10.83 9.32
CA ILE A 70 -0.66 -9.54 8.67
C ILE A 70 -0.79 -9.71 7.15
N ASP A 71 0.11 -10.49 6.53
CA ASP A 71 0.08 -10.79 5.10
C ASP A 71 -1.17 -11.60 4.71
N GLU A 72 -1.55 -12.60 5.49
CA GLU A 72 -2.80 -13.35 5.30
C GLU A 72 -4.01 -12.43 5.30
N MET A 73 -4.02 -11.46 6.22
CA MET A 73 -5.11 -10.48 6.34
C MET A 73 -5.05 -9.35 5.30
N ARG A 74 -4.00 -9.31 4.46
CA ARG A 74 -3.79 -8.38 3.35
C ARG A 74 -3.86 -6.91 3.76
N PHE A 75 -3.28 -6.59 4.91
CA PHE A 75 -3.06 -5.22 5.33
C PHE A 75 -1.60 -5.06 5.78
N GLU A 76 -1.15 -3.83 6.00
CA GLU A 76 0.18 -3.53 6.55
C GLU A 76 0.07 -2.40 7.58
N TYR A 77 0.96 -2.40 8.57
CA TYR A 77 1.09 -1.27 9.49
C TYR A 77 2.02 -0.22 8.90
N VAL A 78 1.58 1.04 8.92
CA VAL A 78 2.39 2.18 8.51
C VAL A 78 2.59 3.08 9.72
N ILE A 79 3.82 3.23 10.19
CA ILE A 79 4.14 4.11 11.31
C ILE A 79 4.32 5.53 10.80
N GLN A 80 3.59 6.47 11.38
CA GLN A 80 3.68 7.89 11.09
C GLN A 80 3.98 8.68 12.37
N ILE A 81 5.26 9.05 12.54
CA ILE A 81 5.73 9.85 13.66
C ILE A 81 5.47 11.34 13.38
N LYS A 82 5.03 12.10 14.39
CA LYS A 82 4.79 13.53 14.26
C LYS A 82 6.07 14.26 13.84
N GLY A 83 5.96 15.15 12.85
CA GLY A 83 7.09 15.93 12.33
C GLY A 83 7.89 15.24 11.22
N GLN A 84 7.59 13.98 10.88
CA GLN A 84 8.20 13.33 9.72
C GLN A 84 7.47 13.61 8.41
N PRO A 85 8.18 13.60 7.26
CA PRO A 85 7.54 13.69 5.95
C PRO A 85 6.46 12.62 5.76
N GLY A 86 5.30 13.01 5.23
CA GLY A 86 4.17 12.11 5.06
C GLY A 86 3.28 11.92 6.29
N TYR A 87 3.58 12.59 7.41
CA TYR A 87 2.71 12.66 8.57
C TYR A 87 1.33 13.23 8.20
N ARG A 88 0.27 12.49 8.53
CA ARG A 88 -1.11 12.97 8.39
C ARG A 88 -1.57 13.64 9.68
N ASN A 89 -2.30 14.75 9.54
CA ASN A 89 -3.06 15.32 10.65
C ASN A 89 -4.05 14.29 11.22
N GLU A 90 -4.44 14.45 12.49
CA GLU A 90 -5.21 13.44 13.21
C GLU A 90 -6.53 13.07 12.53
N LEU A 91 -7.25 14.07 12.02
CA LEU A 91 -8.49 13.86 11.25
C LEU A 91 -8.25 13.07 9.96
N GLY A 92 -7.16 13.39 9.25
CA GLY A 92 -6.77 12.66 8.03
C GLY A 92 -6.41 11.20 8.33
N ARG A 93 -5.71 10.95 9.45
CA ARG A 93 -5.41 9.60 9.92
C ARG A 93 -6.67 8.84 10.32
N LEU A 94 -7.61 9.49 11.00
CA LEU A 94 -8.88 8.88 11.43
C LEU A 94 -9.73 8.49 10.22
N ALA A 95 -9.91 9.40 9.26
CA ALA A 95 -10.65 9.13 8.03
C ALA A 95 -10.00 8.01 7.20
N HIS A 96 -8.67 8.01 7.08
CA HIS A 96 -7.96 6.93 6.39
C HIS A 96 -8.13 5.58 7.10
N ASN A 97 -7.92 5.54 8.41
CA ASN A 97 -8.08 4.31 9.20
C ASN A 97 -9.52 3.81 9.23
N PHE A 98 -10.51 4.70 9.09
CA PHE A 98 -11.91 4.31 8.93
C PHE A 98 -12.12 3.55 7.61
N GLY A 99 -11.62 4.09 6.49
CA GLY A 99 -11.64 3.40 5.20
C GLY A 99 -10.87 2.07 5.23
N ALA A 100 -9.69 2.06 5.85
CA ALA A 100 -8.90 0.84 6.02
C ALA A 100 -9.64 -0.20 6.87
N LYS A 101 -10.25 0.21 7.98
CA LYS A 101 -11.06 -0.67 8.85
C LYS A 101 -12.20 -1.30 8.06
N ILE A 102 -12.91 -0.51 7.25
CA ILE A 102 -13.98 -1.01 6.38
C ILE A 102 -13.44 -2.01 5.36
N GLY A 103 -12.34 -1.68 4.66
CA GLY A 103 -11.74 -2.56 3.67
C GLY A 103 -11.27 -3.90 4.27
N ILE A 104 -10.62 -3.85 5.44
CA ILE A 104 -10.18 -5.06 6.15
C ILE A 104 -11.40 -5.87 6.62
N MET A 105 -12.44 -5.20 7.11
CA MET A 105 -13.69 -5.84 7.53
C MET A 105 -14.38 -6.59 6.40
N PHE A 106 -14.50 -5.99 5.21
CA PHE A 106 -15.12 -6.65 4.07
C PHE A 106 -14.31 -7.85 3.56
N ARG A 107 -12.99 -7.83 3.73
CA ARG A 107 -12.12 -8.94 3.33
C ARG A 107 -12.05 -10.07 4.36
N ASN A 108 -11.98 -9.73 5.64
CA ASN A 108 -11.67 -10.67 6.73
C ASN A 108 -12.85 -10.94 7.68
N GLY A 109 -13.98 -10.29 7.47
CA GLY A 109 -15.18 -10.37 8.30
C GLY A 109 -15.20 -9.37 9.48
N PRO A 110 -16.37 -9.17 10.12
CA PRO A 110 -16.57 -8.17 11.19
C PRO A 110 -15.71 -8.42 12.45
N PHE A 111 -15.30 -9.66 12.71
CA PHE A 111 -14.51 -10.05 13.89
C PHE A 111 -12.99 -10.08 13.66
N TRP A 112 -12.52 -9.54 12.54
CA TRP A 112 -11.10 -9.55 12.18
C TRP A 112 -10.17 -9.01 13.28
N LYS A 113 -10.61 -7.99 14.03
CA LYS A 113 -9.83 -7.41 15.15
C LYS A 113 -9.64 -8.39 16.30
N PHE A 114 -10.67 -9.18 16.61
CA PHE A 114 -10.60 -10.20 17.66
C PHE A 114 -9.65 -11.32 17.25
N ARG A 115 -9.74 -11.77 15.99
CA ARG A 115 -8.80 -12.74 15.42
C ARG A 115 -7.36 -12.22 15.48
N LEU A 116 -7.13 -10.99 15.02
CA LEU A 116 -5.81 -10.35 15.05
C LEU A 116 -5.24 -10.26 16.47
N LYS A 117 -6.07 -9.91 17.46
CA LYS A 117 -5.65 -9.85 18.88
C LYS A 117 -5.27 -11.23 19.41
N LYS A 118 -6.04 -12.27 19.06
CA LYS A 118 -5.77 -13.65 19.46
C LYS A 118 -4.46 -14.16 18.86
N GLU A 119 -4.26 -14.00 17.55
CA GLU A 119 -3.04 -14.41 16.87
C GLU A 119 -1.82 -13.63 17.38
N ARG A 120 -1.97 -12.33 17.63
CA ARG A 120 -0.90 -11.54 18.25
C ARG A 120 -0.46 -12.13 19.59
N LYS A 121 -1.41 -12.42 20.49
CA LYS A 121 -1.10 -13.04 21.78
C LYS A 121 -0.35 -14.36 21.61
N LYS A 122 -0.84 -15.21 20.70
CA LYS A 122 -0.18 -16.48 20.36
C LYS A 122 1.25 -16.27 19.85
N CYS A 123 1.48 -15.29 18.96
CA CYS A 123 2.81 -14.98 18.47
C CYS A 123 3.75 -14.51 19.59
N ARG A 124 3.28 -13.68 20.54
CA ARG A 124 4.09 -13.27 21.71
C ARG A 124 4.50 -14.48 22.54
N GLU A 125 3.55 -15.36 22.84
CA GLU A 125 3.79 -16.57 23.63
C GLU A 125 4.77 -17.54 22.94
N GLN A 126 4.69 -17.67 21.61
CA GLN A 126 5.54 -18.58 20.84
C GLN A 126 6.97 -18.06 20.65
N THR A 127 7.13 -16.75 20.45
CA THR A 127 8.42 -16.15 20.11
C THR A 127 9.14 -15.51 21.30
N GLY A 128 8.44 -15.33 22.43
CA GLY A 128 8.94 -14.58 23.58
C GLY A 128 9.02 -13.06 23.36
N ASP A 129 8.46 -12.56 22.26
CA ASP A 129 8.45 -11.13 21.94
C ASP A 129 7.34 -10.41 22.72
N PHE A 130 7.66 -10.02 23.95
CA PHE A 130 6.75 -9.30 24.83
C PHE A 130 6.88 -7.78 24.73
N VAL A 131 7.82 -7.26 23.94
CA VAL A 131 8.03 -5.81 23.81
C VAL A 131 7.46 -5.29 22.48
N GLY A 132 7.61 -6.07 21.41
CA GLY A 132 7.14 -5.73 20.08
C GLY A 132 5.67 -5.39 20.01
#